data_AF-A0AA36C7A1-F1
#
_entry.id   AF-A0AA36C7A1-F1
#
_cell.length_a   1.000
_cell.length_b   1.000
_cell.length_c   1.000
_cell.angle_alpha   90.00
_cell.angle_beta   90.00
_cell.angle_gamma   90.00
#
_symmetry.space_group_name_H-M   'P 1'
#
loop_
_entity.id
_entity.type
_entity.pdbx_description
1 polymer ?
#
loop_
_entity_poly.entity_id
_entity_poly.type
_entity_poly.pdbx_seq_one_letter_code
_entity_poly.pdbx_strand_id
1 'polypeptide(L)'
;MDKRETWIATQAPTEATIVDFWRMCWEHEVVNIVQLCRLVEDGKIKCAAYWPDEPGLFQNHGRFFVNNKKKEKQEGFTALTIELLPDGCSNSRIVRLIQMHDWPDRGVPTTGPHLLRFLRALDKHGDELNKGQTVMHCSAGIGRTGTIMLIHWMKTACAANESFDPFEMFKKLRDQRASSVQTEQQFLFVFATCMDWMECRFSPLHSKFAETRKDLHGYIQQKTCNNNNNNNN
;
A
#
# COMPACT_ATOMS: atom_id res chain seq x y z
N MET A 1 -16.11 -17.18 -12.96
CA MET A 1 -15.18 -16.14 -13.47
C MET A 1 -14.04 -16.06 -12.49
N ASP A 2 -12.81 -16.26 -12.96
CA ASP A 2 -11.62 -16.11 -12.13
C ASP A 2 -11.49 -14.63 -11.74
N LYS A 3 -11.85 -14.29 -10.50
CA LYS A 3 -11.73 -12.92 -9.98
C LYS A 3 -10.24 -12.61 -9.86
N ARG A 4 -9.69 -11.94 -10.87
CA ARG A 4 -8.38 -11.29 -10.76
C ARG A 4 -8.47 -10.26 -9.64
N GLU A 5 -7.48 -10.25 -8.76
CA GLU A 5 -7.34 -9.18 -7.78
C GLU A 5 -7.27 -7.85 -8.53
N THR A 6 -8.13 -6.93 -8.14
CA THR A 6 -8.17 -5.58 -8.71
C THR A 6 -7.96 -4.58 -7.58
N TRP A 7 -7.20 -3.54 -7.88
CA TRP A 7 -6.86 -2.48 -6.94
C TRP A 7 -7.55 -1.18 -7.32
N ILE A 8 -7.93 -0.39 -6.32
CA ILE A 8 -8.35 0.99 -6.50
C ILE A 8 -7.27 1.88 -5.89
N ALA A 9 -6.58 2.65 -6.73
CA ALA A 9 -5.65 3.67 -6.29
C ALA A 9 -6.39 5.00 -6.12
N THR A 10 -6.35 5.58 -4.91
CA THR A 10 -7.04 6.84 -4.61
C THR A 10 -6.19 7.75 -3.74
N GLN A 11 -6.52 9.04 -3.71
CA GLN A 11 -5.95 9.98 -2.74
C GLN A 11 -6.40 9.64 -1.32
N ALA A 12 -5.67 10.10 -0.31
CA ALA A 12 -6.15 10.08 1.05
C ALA A 12 -7.49 10.82 1.16
N PRO A 13 -8.42 10.32 1.97
CA PRO A 13 -9.61 11.09 2.32
C PRO A 13 -9.22 12.44 2.91
N THR A 14 -9.89 13.48 2.43
CA THR A 14 -9.95 14.79 3.07
C THR A 14 -11.25 14.88 3.87
N GLU A 15 -11.37 15.82 4.80
CA GLU A 15 -12.61 16.03 5.57
C GLU A 15 -13.86 16.13 4.67
N ALA A 16 -13.72 16.79 3.51
CA ALA A 16 -14.81 16.96 2.55
C ALA A 16 -15.17 15.68 1.78
N THR A 17 -14.28 14.68 1.73
CA THR A 17 -14.43 13.48 0.88
C THR A 17 -14.50 12.17 1.66
N ILE A 18 -14.57 12.20 3.00
CA ILE A 18 -14.67 10.98 3.82
C ILE A 18 -15.93 10.17 3.46
N VAL A 19 -17.06 10.86 3.28
CA VAL A 19 -18.33 10.21 2.92
C VAL A 19 -18.24 9.55 1.54
N ASP A 20 -17.59 10.22 0.58
CA ASP A 20 -17.38 9.66 -0.77
C ASP A 20 -16.42 8.47 -0.75
N PHE A 21 -15.39 8.50 0.09
CA PHE A 21 -14.47 7.39 0.28
C PHE A 21 -15.19 6.15 0.82
N TRP A 22 -15.99 6.29 1.89
CA TRP A 22 -16.75 5.16 2.43
C TRP A 22 -17.85 4.68 1.47
N ARG A 23 -18.45 5.59 0.69
CA ARG A 23 -19.37 5.21 -0.40
C ARG A 23 -18.68 4.36 -1.45
N MET A 24 -17.49 4.76 -1.92
CA MET A 24 -16.68 3.97 -2.85
C MET A 24 -16.33 2.61 -2.26
N CYS A 25 -15.90 2.54 -1.00
CA CYS A 25 -15.61 1.27 -0.33
C CYS A 25 -16.82 0.33 -0.26
N TRP A 26 -18.00 0.89 -0.01
CA TRP A 26 -19.25 0.13 -0.01
C TRP A 26 -19.63 -0.32 -1.44
N GLU A 27 -19.72 0.59 -2.40
CA GLU A 27 -20.19 0.27 -3.76
C GLU A 27 -19.28 -0.74 -4.48
N HIS A 28 -17.97 -0.69 -4.23
CA HIS A 28 -16.99 -1.59 -4.83
C HIS A 28 -16.65 -2.83 -3.98
N GLU A 29 -17.42 -3.10 -2.93
CA GLU A 29 -17.26 -4.29 -2.08
C GLU A 29 -15.81 -4.46 -1.57
N VAL A 30 -15.24 -3.35 -1.11
CA VAL A 30 -13.85 -3.30 -0.66
C VAL A 30 -13.68 -4.12 0.61
N VAL A 31 -12.71 -5.03 0.59
CA VAL A 31 -12.37 -5.89 1.74
C VAL A 31 -11.10 -5.44 2.44
N ASN A 32 -10.20 -4.77 1.71
CA ASN A 32 -8.94 -4.26 2.24
C ASN A 32 -8.78 -2.78 1.90
N ILE A 33 -8.36 -1.99 2.88
CA ILE A 33 -7.88 -0.62 2.70
C ILE A 33 -6.42 -0.58 3.14
N VAL A 34 -5.54 -0.12 2.26
CA VAL A 34 -4.12 0.05 2.54
C VAL A 34 -3.80 1.54 2.62
N GLN A 35 -3.43 1.99 3.82
CA GLN A 35 -2.99 3.36 4.10
C GLN A 35 -1.46 3.40 4.21
N LEU A 36 -0.83 4.14 3.31
CA LEU A 36 0.63 4.26 3.18
C LEU A 36 1.18 5.61 3.65
N CYS A 37 0.41 6.40 4.38
CA CYS A 37 0.85 7.66 4.96
C CYS A 37 0.28 7.85 6.37
N ARG A 38 0.97 8.64 7.19
CA ARG A 38 0.43 9.11 8.46
C ARG A 38 -0.63 10.17 8.21
N LEU A 39 -1.41 10.51 9.24
CA LEU A 39 -2.35 11.63 9.17
C LEU A 39 -1.60 12.95 8.96
N VAL A 40 -0.46 13.10 9.63
CA VAL A 40 0.43 14.27 9.56
C VAL A 40 1.88 13.79 9.35
N GLU A 41 2.57 14.43 8.42
CA GLU A 41 3.96 14.16 8.03
C GLU A 41 4.67 15.49 7.80
N ASP A 42 5.86 15.69 8.37
CA ASP A 42 6.58 16.98 8.37
C ASP A 42 5.69 18.21 8.71
N GLY A 43 4.78 18.05 9.69
CA GLY A 43 3.85 19.11 10.12
C GLY A 43 2.72 19.43 9.13
N LYS A 44 2.61 18.67 8.03
CA LYS A 44 1.56 18.84 7.00
C LYS A 44 0.54 17.72 7.09
N ILE A 45 -0.74 18.08 7.04
CA ILE A 45 -1.84 17.11 6.95
C ILE A 45 -1.71 16.37 5.61
N LYS A 46 -1.69 15.04 5.66
CA LYS A 46 -1.63 14.14 4.51
C LYS A 46 -2.90 13.36 4.29
N CYS A 47 -3.65 13.09 5.36
CA CYS A 47 -4.86 12.29 5.38
C CYS A 47 -5.74 12.75 6.55
N ALA A 48 -7.06 12.83 6.33
CA ALA A 48 -8.03 12.96 7.40
C ALA A 48 -8.21 11.62 8.13
N ALA A 49 -8.60 11.65 9.39
CA ALA A 49 -8.96 10.45 10.13
C ALA A 49 -10.38 10.02 9.73
N TYR A 50 -10.47 8.99 8.89
CA TYR A 50 -11.74 8.47 8.38
C TYR A 50 -12.22 7.20 9.14
N TRP A 51 -11.59 6.88 10.27
CA TRP A 51 -11.89 5.71 11.09
C TRP A 51 -11.77 6.04 12.60
N PRO A 52 -12.47 5.29 13.47
CA PRO A 52 -12.23 5.30 14.91
C PRO A 52 -10.99 4.48 15.29
N ASP A 53 -10.01 5.09 15.98
CA ASP A 53 -8.71 4.46 16.19
C ASP A 53 -8.68 3.33 17.24
N GLU A 54 -9.54 3.38 18.24
CA GLU A 54 -9.58 2.39 19.33
C GLU A 54 -10.69 1.35 19.15
N PRO A 55 -10.44 0.07 19.48
CA PRO A 55 -11.47 -0.97 19.43
C PRO A 55 -12.69 -0.64 20.31
N GLY A 56 -13.88 -0.91 19.81
CA GLY A 56 -15.15 -0.60 20.46
C GLY A 56 -15.65 0.82 20.21
N LEU A 57 -14.84 1.69 19.60
CA LEU A 57 -15.27 3.03 19.19
C LEU A 57 -15.87 3.03 17.78
N PHE A 58 -16.81 3.95 17.56
CA PHE A 58 -17.43 4.19 16.27
C PHE A 58 -17.42 5.67 15.91
N GLN A 59 -17.53 5.96 14.61
CA GLN A 59 -17.72 7.29 14.04
C GLN A 59 -18.80 7.23 12.97
N ASN A 60 -19.57 8.30 12.86
CA ASN A 60 -20.55 8.48 11.77
C ASN A 60 -19.98 9.47 10.76
N HIS A 61 -19.92 9.05 9.51
CA HIS A 61 -19.51 9.90 8.39
C HIS A 61 -20.66 10.01 7.39
N GLY A 62 -21.47 11.06 7.55
CA GLY A 62 -22.71 11.21 6.79
C GLY A 62 -23.63 10.01 7.06
N ARG A 63 -23.88 9.21 6.01
CA ARG A 63 -24.75 8.03 6.05
C ARG A 63 -24.04 6.73 6.42
N PHE A 64 -22.77 6.77 6.78
CA PHE A 64 -21.97 5.57 7.05
C PHE A 64 -21.59 5.53 8.53
N PHE A 65 -22.03 4.47 9.20
CA PHE A 65 -21.54 4.06 10.50
C PHE A 65 -20.27 3.22 10.33
N VAL A 66 -19.19 3.65 10.98
CA VAL A 66 -17.86 3.05 10.90
C VAL A 66 -17.40 2.67 12.30
N ASN A 67 -17.20 1.39 12.56
CA ASN A 67 -16.91 0.86 13.88
C ASN A 67 -15.63 0.04 13.87
N ASN A 68 -14.68 0.33 14.77
CA ASN A 68 -13.47 -0.45 14.91
C ASN A 68 -13.72 -1.60 15.88
N LYS A 69 -13.71 -2.83 15.35
CA LYS A 69 -13.91 -4.04 16.15
C LYS A 69 -12.63 -4.55 16.80
N LYS A 70 -11.48 -4.32 16.17
CA LYS A 70 -10.20 -4.93 16.55
C LYS A 70 -9.04 -4.12 16.00
N LYS A 71 -7.97 -4.01 16.78
CA LYS A 71 -6.69 -3.40 16.39
C LYS A 71 -5.56 -4.36 16.71
N GLU A 72 -4.74 -4.67 15.70
CA GLU A 72 -3.64 -5.63 15.78
C GLU A 72 -2.36 -4.95 15.35
N LYS A 73 -1.43 -4.78 16.30
CA LYS A 73 -0.12 -4.21 16.01
C LYS A 73 0.84 -5.31 15.56
N GLN A 74 1.49 -5.10 14.42
CA GLN A 74 2.58 -5.94 13.94
C GLN A 74 3.82 -5.07 13.74
N GLU A 75 4.97 -5.69 13.54
CA GLU A 75 6.18 -4.93 13.27
C GLU A 75 6.07 -4.28 11.87
N GLY A 76 6.11 -2.95 11.85
CA GLY A 76 6.04 -2.10 10.66
C GLY A 76 4.65 -1.71 10.14
N PHE A 77 3.57 -2.31 10.67
CA PHE A 77 2.21 -1.94 10.32
C PHE A 77 1.19 -2.26 11.42
N THR A 78 0.01 -1.68 11.33
CA THR A 78 -1.14 -1.98 12.19
C THR A 78 -2.33 -2.34 11.34
N ALA A 79 -3.08 -3.37 11.72
CA ALA A 79 -4.28 -3.79 11.04
C ALA A 79 -5.51 -3.58 11.94
N LEU A 80 -6.54 -2.94 11.41
CA LEU A 80 -7.82 -2.70 12.07
C LEU A 80 -8.90 -3.51 11.36
N THR A 81 -9.81 -4.10 12.12
CA THR A 81 -11.04 -4.72 11.60
C THR A 81 -12.17 -3.71 11.74
N ILE A 82 -12.57 -3.12 10.62
CA ILE A 82 -13.62 -2.11 10.55
C ILE A 82 -14.93 -2.76 10.14
N GLU A 83 -15.99 -2.53 10.89
CA GLU A 83 -17.36 -2.78 10.47
C GLU A 83 -17.92 -1.50 9.84
N LEU A 84 -18.33 -1.61 8.57
CA LEU A 84 -18.95 -0.55 7.80
C LEU A 84 -20.44 -0.88 7.61
N LEU A 85 -21.31 0.05 8.02
CA LEU A 85 -22.76 -0.09 7.89
C LEU A 85 -23.37 1.21 7.34
N PRO A 86 -23.96 1.20 6.14
CA PRO A 86 -24.73 2.34 5.64
C PRO A 86 -26.09 2.45 6.34
N ASP A 87 -26.58 3.68 6.49
CA ASP A 87 -27.92 3.95 7.01
C ASP A 87 -28.99 3.23 6.19
N GLY A 88 -29.99 2.69 6.90
CA GLY A 88 -31.10 1.95 6.30
C GLY A 88 -30.74 0.54 5.78
N CYS A 89 -29.48 0.11 5.89
CA CYS A 89 -29.08 -1.27 5.62
C CYS A 89 -29.13 -2.10 6.90
N SER A 90 -29.53 -3.37 6.79
CA SER A 90 -29.47 -4.34 7.90
C SER A 90 -28.14 -5.11 7.96
N ASN A 91 -27.42 -5.16 6.83
CA ASN A 91 -26.20 -5.94 6.71
C ASN A 91 -25.00 -5.00 6.75
N SER A 92 -24.08 -5.24 7.68
CA SER A 92 -22.78 -4.59 7.70
C SER A 92 -21.77 -5.36 6.85
N ARG A 93 -20.65 -4.73 6.54
CA ARG A 93 -19.50 -5.35 5.89
C ARG A 93 -18.25 -5.17 6.73
N ILE A 94 -17.40 -6.19 6.71
CA ILE A 94 -16.09 -6.14 7.37
C ILE A 94 -15.04 -5.71 6.35
N VAL A 95 -14.31 -4.65 6.68
CA VAL A 95 -13.20 -4.12 5.91
C VAL A 95 -11.95 -4.13 6.79
N ARG A 96 -10.84 -4.61 6.26
CA ARG A 96 -9.55 -4.57 6.97
C ARG A 96 -8.77 -3.34 6.56
N LEU A 97 -8.53 -2.43 7.50
CA LEU A 97 -7.69 -1.24 7.30
C LEU A 97 -6.27 -1.55 7.76
N ILE A 98 -5.31 -1.57 6.84
CA ILE A 98 -3.91 -1.88 7.09
C ILE A 98 -3.09 -0.60 6.91
N GLN A 99 -2.46 -0.16 7.99
CA GLN A 99 -1.71 1.08 8.07
C GLN A 99 -0.22 0.77 8.17
N MET A 100 0.53 1.15 7.14
CA MET A 100 1.98 1.01 7.13
C MET A 100 2.63 2.24 7.76
N HIS A 101 3.46 2.02 8.78
CA HIS A 101 4.07 3.10 9.56
C HIS A 101 5.53 3.41 9.18
N ASP A 102 6.17 2.45 8.50
CA ASP A 102 7.60 2.43 8.21
C ASP A 102 7.97 3.10 6.87
N TRP A 103 7.02 3.69 6.14
CA TRP A 103 7.36 4.46 4.95
C TRP A 103 7.78 5.87 5.33
N PRO A 104 9.03 6.29 5.08
CA PRO A 104 9.48 7.62 5.43
C PRO A 104 8.82 8.72 4.59
N ASP A 105 8.73 9.92 5.15
CA ASP A 105 8.20 11.12 4.49
C ASP A 105 8.99 11.45 3.22
N ARG A 106 10.30 11.18 3.24
CA ARG A 106 11.24 11.34 2.12
C ARG A 106 11.94 10.03 1.82
N GLY A 107 11.99 9.66 0.54
CA GLY A 107 12.68 8.46 0.06
C GLY A 107 11.81 7.19 0.13
N VAL A 108 12.47 6.07 0.39
CA VAL A 108 11.89 4.73 0.40
C VAL A 108 12.31 3.99 1.67
N PRO A 109 11.58 2.95 2.12
CA PRO A 109 11.99 2.12 3.24
C PRO A 109 13.43 1.60 3.07
N THR A 110 14.20 1.57 4.15
CA THR A 110 15.62 1.16 4.12
C THR A 110 15.81 -0.35 3.93
N THR A 111 14.79 -1.17 4.24
CA THR A 111 14.86 -2.63 4.12
C THR A 111 13.60 -3.20 3.44
N GLY A 112 13.80 -4.00 2.39
CA GLY A 112 12.72 -4.72 1.70
C GLY A 112 11.95 -5.75 2.56
N PRO A 113 12.57 -6.48 3.51
CA PRO A 113 11.89 -7.51 4.31
C PRO A 113 10.63 -7.08 5.05
N HIS A 114 10.58 -5.86 5.60
CA HIS A 114 9.38 -5.36 6.31
C HIS A 114 8.21 -5.21 5.34
N LEU A 115 8.49 -4.66 4.15
CA LEU A 115 7.50 -4.54 3.10
C LEU A 115 7.04 -5.91 2.59
N LEU A 116 7.96 -6.88 2.44
CA LEU A 116 7.58 -8.24 2.05
C LEU A 116 6.68 -8.92 3.08
N ARG A 117 6.89 -8.69 4.39
CA ARG A 117 5.96 -9.16 5.42
C ARG A 117 4.59 -8.50 5.30
N PHE A 118 4.56 -7.18 5.08
CA PHE A 118 3.32 -6.45 4.83
C PHE A 118 2.56 -7.01 3.63
N LEU A 119 3.23 -7.25 2.49
CA LEU A 119 2.62 -7.82 1.29
C LEU A 119 2.08 -9.24 1.53
N ARG A 120 2.79 -10.08 2.30
CA ARG A 120 2.28 -11.41 2.69
C ARG A 120 1.02 -11.32 3.54
N ALA A 121 0.94 -10.34 4.45
CA ALA A 121 -0.26 -10.12 5.25
C ALA A 121 -1.43 -9.65 4.38
N LEU A 122 -1.17 -8.77 3.41
CA LEU A 122 -2.17 -8.34 2.43
C LEU A 122 -2.71 -9.52 1.62
N ASP A 123 -1.83 -10.36 1.06
CA ASP A 123 -2.19 -11.55 0.27
C ASP A 123 -3.04 -12.52 1.09
N LYS A 124 -2.59 -12.87 2.30
CA LYS A 124 -3.28 -13.81 3.20
C LYS A 124 -4.71 -13.37 3.49
N HIS A 125 -4.93 -12.08 3.74
CA HIS A 125 -6.27 -11.56 4.01
C HIS A 125 -7.14 -11.48 2.74
N GLY A 126 -6.55 -11.20 1.58
CA GLY A 126 -7.24 -11.30 0.29
C GLY A 126 -7.80 -12.70 0.05
N ASP A 127 -7.00 -13.73 0.34
CA ASP A 127 -7.41 -15.13 0.22
C ASP A 127 -8.53 -15.51 1.22
N GLU A 128 -8.44 -15.04 2.47
CA GLU A 128 -9.45 -15.30 3.52
C GLU A 128 -10.83 -14.69 3.19
N LEU A 129 -10.87 -13.57 2.44
CA LEU A 129 -12.08 -12.82 2.12
C LEU A 129 -12.56 -12.98 0.67
N ASN A 130 -12.19 -14.09 0.01
CA ASN A 130 -12.60 -14.44 -1.36
C ASN A 130 -12.20 -13.41 -2.44
N LYS A 131 -10.97 -12.87 -2.36
CA LYS A 131 -10.38 -11.97 -3.37
C LYS A 131 -11.24 -10.73 -3.66
N GLY A 132 -11.70 -10.05 -2.61
CA GLY A 132 -12.40 -8.77 -2.72
C GLY A 132 -11.51 -7.62 -3.17
N GLN A 133 -12.12 -6.48 -3.49
CA GLN A 133 -11.39 -5.30 -3.97
C GLN A 133 -10.48 -4.73 -2.87
N THR A 134 -9.25 -4.35 -3.26
CA THR A 134 -8.33 -3.65 -2.35
C THR A 134 -8.21 -2.19 -2.76
N VAL A 135 -8.49 -1.27 -1.83
CA VAL A 135 -8.20 0.16 -1.98
C VAL A 135 -6.82 0.43 -1.43
N MET A 136 -6.03 1.25 -2.13
CA MET A 136 -4.73 1.69 -1.68
C MET A 136 -4.59 3.19 -1.83
N HIS A 137 -4.14 3.85 -0.78
CA HIS A 137 -3.90 5.28 -0.79
C HIS A 137 -2.63 5.65 0.01
N CYS A 138 -2.01 6.74 -0.42
CA CYS A 138 -1.08 7.51 0.39
C CYS A 138 -1.71 8.89 0.56
N SER A 139 -0.98 10.00 0.39
CA SER A 139 -1.58 11.33 0.35
C SER A 139 -2.25 11.62 -1.01
N ALA A 140 -1.48 11.70 -2.10
CA ALA A 140 -2.04 11.91 -3.45
C ALA A 140 -2.44 10.60 -4.16
N GLY A 141 -2.13 9.43 -3.58
CA GLY A 141 -2.48 8.13 -4.17
C GLY A 141 -1.65 7.74 -5.39
N ILE A 142 -0.41 8.23 -5.52
CA ILE A 142 0.41 8.07 -6.73
C ILE A 142 1.81 7.50 -6.44
N GLY A 143 2.60 8.13 -5.58
CA GLY A 143 3.98 7.73 -5.29
C GLY A 143 4.07 6.38 -4.56
N ARG A 144 3.87 6.38 -3.23
CA ARG A 144 3.89 5.15 -2.41
C ARG A 144 2.88 4.11 -2.90
N THR A 145 1.65 4.54 -3.21
CA THR A 145 0.58 3.70 -3.77
C THR A 145 1.01 2.99 -5.04
N GLY A 146 1.45 3.73 -6.07
CA GLY A 146 1.89 3.12 -7.33
C GLY A 146 3.11 2.21 -7.14
N THR A 147 4.02 2.58 -6.22
CA THR A 147 5.21 1.77 -5.90
C THR A 147 4.82 0.41 -5.36
N ILE A 148 3.91 0.35 -4.38
CA ILE A 148 3.43 -0.93 -3.82
C ILE A 148 2.65 -1.73 -4.82
N MET A 149 1.76 -1.10 -5.59
CA MET A 149 1.00 -1.80 -6.62
C MET A 149 1.92 -2.43 -7.67
N LEU A 150 2.96 -1.72 -8.11
CA LEU A 150 3.91 -2.27 -9.08
C LEU A 150 4.74 -3.40 -8.49
N ILE A 151 5.22 -3.28 -7.24
CA ILE A 151 5.92 -4.37 -6.53
C ILE A 151 5.03 -5.60 -6.43
N HIS A 152 3.78 -5.43 -5.99
CA HIS A 152 2.85 -6.54 -5.86
C HIS A 152 2.58 -7.21 -7.21
N TRP A 153 2.34 -6.41 -8.25
CA TRP A 153 2.08 -6.94 -9.59
C TRP A 153 3.28 -7.73 -10.15
N MET A 154 4.50 -7.17 -10.05
CA MET A 154 5.72 -7.86 -10.50
C MET A 154 6.00 -9.12 -9.68
N LYS A 155 5.90 -9.06 -8.36
CA LYS A 155 6.01 -10.22 -7.47
C LYS A 155 5.04 -11.32 -7.85
N THR A 156 3.78 -10.98 -8.11
CA THR A 156 2.73 -11.94 -8.43
C THR A 156 2.97 -12.59 -9.80
N ALA A 157 3.40 -11.83 -10.80
CA ALA A 157 3.82 -12.37 -12.10
C ALA A 157 5.02 -13.32 -11.95
N CYS A 158 6.05 -12.94 -11.17
CA CYS A 158 7.18 -13.83 -10.85
C CYS A 158 6.70 -15.12 -10.17
N ALA A 159 5.81 -15.03 -9.18
CA ALA A 159 5.31 -16.18 -8.45
C ALA A 159 4.49 -17.15 -9.33
N ALA A 160 3.79 -16.61 -10.33
CA ALA A 160 3.06 -17.37 -11.33
C ALA A 160 3.97 -17.93 -12.45
N ASN A 161 5.27 -17.65 -12.42
CA ASN A 161 6.23 -17.99 -13.48
C ASN A 161 5.80 -17.42 -14.86
N GLU A 162 5.12 -16.27 -14.84
CA GLU A 162 4.70 -15.54 -16.03
C GLU A 162 5.86 -14.68 -16.54
N SER A 163 6.04 -14.61 -17.85
CA SER A 163 6.95 -13.63 -18.45
C SER A 163 6.31 -12.25 -18.36
N PHE A 164 7.07 -11.26 -17.90
CA PHE A 164 6.63 -9.88 -17.82
C PHE A 164 7.78 -8.92 -18.14
N ASP A 165 7.40 -7.71 -18.59
CA ASP A 165 8.33 -6.59 -18.77
C ASP A 165 8.03 -5.54 -17.70
N PRO A 166 8.96 -5.27 -16.77
CA PRO A 166 8.80 -4.26 -15.72
C PRO A 166 8.45 -2.87 -16.26
N PHE A 167 9.00 -2.47 -17.41
CA PHE A 167 8.79 -1.16 -18.01
C PHE A 167 7.40 -1.04 -18.63
N GLU A 168 6.92 -2.09 -19.30
CA GLU A 168 5.56 -2.12 -19.84
C GLU A 168 4.51 -2.17 -18.73
N MET A 169 4.75 -2.92 -17.65
CA MET A 169 3.87 -2.92 -16.47
C MET A 169 3.82 -1.54 -15.82
N PHE A 170 4.98 -0.89 -15.68
CA PHE A 170 5.07 0.47 -15.16
C PHE A 170 4.32 1.48 -16.02
N LYS A 171 4.48 1.40 -17.35
CA LYS A 171 3.75 2.22 -18.31
C LYS A 171 2.25 2.02 -18.19
N LYS A 172 1.77 0.76 -18.19
CA LYS A 172 0.35 0.42 -17.99
C LYS A 172 -0.22 0.94 -16.68
N LEU A 173 0.57 0.94 -15.61
CA LEU A 173 0.16 1.52 -14.33
C LEU A 173 -0.03 3.05 -14.46
N ARG A 174 0.89 3.73 -15.15
CA ARG A 174 0.78 5.18 -15.41
C ARG A 174 -0.35 5.55 -16.37
N ASP A 175 -0.66 4.69 -17.33
CA ASP A 175 -1.80 4.87 -18.23
C ASP A 175 -3.14 4.82 -17.47
N GLN A 176 -3.22 4.02 -16.40
CA GLN A 176 -4.41 3.92 -15.54
C GLN A 176 -4.45 4.99 -14.44
N ARG A 177 -3.29 5.40 -13.92
CA ARG A 177 -3.18 6.49 -12.95
C ARG A 177 -1.92 7.30 -13.16
N ALA A 178 -2.12 8.53 -13.66
CA ALA A 178 -1.05 9.46 -13.96
C ALA A 178 -0.08 9.67 -12.79
N SER A 179 1.21 9.77 -13.13
CA SER A 179 2.31 10.00 -12.17
C SER A 179 2.48 8.93 -11.08
N SER A 180 1.90 7.74 -11.26
CA SER A 180 2.20 6.58 -10.41
C SER A 180 3.70 6.28 -10.40
N VAL A 181 4.24 5.99 -9.21
CA VAL A 181 5.70 5.94 -8.94
C VAL A 181 6.35 7.28 -9.33
N GLN A 182 6.41 8.20 -8.39
CA GLN A 182 6.73 9.61 -8.67
C GLN A 182 8.23 9.89 -8.79
N THR A 183 9.08 9.11 -8.12
CA THR A 183 10.51 9.38 -8.05
C THR A 183 11.35 8.22 -8.58
N GLU A 184 12.56 8.54 -9.02
CA GLU A 184 13.57 7.54 -9.42
C GLU A 184 13.84 6.55 -8.29
N GLN A 185 13.97 7.03 -7.05
CA GLN A 185 14.22 6.15 -5.89
C GLN A 185 13.07 5.16 -5.67
N GLN A 186 11.82 5.59 -5.87
CA GLN A 186 10.67 4.71 -5.78
C GLN A 186 10.71 3.63 -6.86
N PHE A 187 11.06 3.99 -8.10
CA PHE A 187 11.16 3.04 -9.20
C PHE A 187 12.28 2.02 -8.97
N LEU A 188 13.47 2.46 -8.56
CA LEU A 188 14.58 1.55 -8.21
C LEU A 188 14.24 0.64 -7.04
N PHE A 189 13.50 1.16 -6.04
CA PHE A 189 13.05 0.39 -4.90
C PHE A 189 12.08 -0.75 -5.28
N VAL A 190 11.31 -0.59 -6.37
CA VAL A 190 10.49 -1.68 -6.91
C VAL A 190 11.35 -2.88 -7.27
N PHE A 191 12.43 -2.67 -8.03
CA PHE A 191 13.33 -3.74 -8.44
C PHE A 191 14.07 -4.34 -7.25
N ALA A 192 14.58 -3.50 -6.35
CA ALA A 192 15.26 -3.95 -5.14
C ALA A 192 14.37 -4.89 -4.32
N THR A 193 13.11 -4.51 -4.10
CA THR A 193 12.16 -5.30 -3.32
C THR A 193 11.78 -6.61 -4.03
N CYS A 194 11.62 -6.60 -5.35
CA CYS A 194 11.35 -7.81 -6.12
C CYS A 194 12.54 -8.78 -6.08
N MET A 195 13.77 -8.29 -6.14
CA MET A 195 14.98 -9.10 -5.96
C MET A 195 15.05 -9.71 -4.56
N ASP A 196 14.81 -8.92 -3.51
CA ASP A 196 14.75 -9.43 -2.13
C ASP A 196 13.71 -10.56 -1.98
N TRP A 197 12.55 -10.42 -2.63
CA TRP A 197 11.52 -11.45 -2.64
C TRP A 197 11.98 -12.72 -3.35
N MET A 198 12.63 -12.59 -4.52
CA MET A 198 13.16 -13.72 -5.28
C MET A 198 14.25 -14.46 -4.50
N GLU A 199 15.19 -13.74 -3.87
CA GLU A 199 16.22 -14.34 -3.01
C GLU A 199 15.60 -15.16 -1.87
N CYS A 200 14.61 -14.59 -1.17
CA CYS A 200 13.91 -15.28 -0.08
C CYS A 200 13.20 -16.57 -0.55
N ARG A 201 12.88 -16.69 -1.85
CA ARG A 201 12.12 -17.81 -2.41
C ARG A 201 13.00 -18.83 -3.14
N PHE A 202 14.10 -18.39 -3.75
CA PHE A 202 14.94 -19.18 -4.64
C PHE A 202 16.38 -19.24 -4.11
N SER A 203 16.61 -20.16 -3.17
CA SER A 203 17.90 -20.41 -2.51
C SER A 203 19.13 -20.48 -3.46
N PRO A 204 19.07 -21.10 -4.66
CA PRO A 204 20.23 -21.19 -5.56
C PRO A 204 20.67 -19.87 -6.21
N LEU A 205 19.86 -18.80 -6.13
CA LEU A 205 20.14 -17.52 -6.77
C LEU A 205 20.76 -16.48 -5.82
N HIS A 206 20.89 -16.82 -4.54
CA HIS A 206 21.36 -15.90 -3.49
C HIS A 206 22.70 -15.22 -3.82
N SER A 207 23.68 -15.96 -4.36
CA SER A 207 25.00 -15.39 -4.68
C SER A 207 24.98 -14.44 -5.88
N LYS A 208 24.09 -14.66 -6.85
CA LYS A 208 23.97 -13.83 -8.06
C LYS A 208 23.24 -12.51 -7.80
N PHE A 209 22.22 -12.53 -6.94
CA PHE A 209 21.45 -11.32 -6.62
C PHE A 209 22.10 -10.46 -5.53
N ALA A 210 22.91 -11.05 -4.64
CA ALA A 210 23.49 -10.33 -3.50
C ALA A 210 24.35 -9.12 -3.89
N GLU A 211 25.15 -9.22 -4.96
CA GLU A 211 26.04 -8.15 -5.43
C GLU A 211 25.22 -7.03 -6.10
N THR A 212 24.37 -7.37 -7.07
CA THR A 212 23.45 -6.42 -7.73
C THR A 212 22.55 -5.70 -6.74
N ARG A 213 22.07 -6.41 -5.71
CA ARG A 213 21.28 -5.83 -4.61
C ARG A 213 22.08 -4.79 -3.84
N LYS A 214 23.31 -5.12 -3.43
CA LYS A 214 24.17 -4.21 -2.65
C LYS A 214 24.42 -2.91 -3.40
N ASP A 215 24.68 -2.99 -4.70
CA ASP A 215 24.90 -1.82 -5.54
C ASP A 215 23.63 -0.98 -5.67
N LEU A 216 22.47 -1.61 -5.89
CA LEU A 216 21.20 -0.91 -6.04
C LEU A 216 20.75 -0.20 -4.74
N HIS A 217 20.82 -0.89 -3.60
CA HIS A 217 20.52 -0.26 -2.30
C HIS A 217 21.51 0.85 -1.97
N GLY A 218 22.80 0.67 -2.26
CA GLY A 218 23.82 1.70 -2.10
C GLY A 218 23.49 2.95 -2.93
N TYR A 219 23.09 2.77 -4.19
CA TYR A 219 22.68 3.87 -5.06
C TYR A 219 21.43 4.61 -4.54
N ILE A 220 20.41 3.87 -4.09
CA ILE A 220 19.19 4.43 -3.49
C ILE A 220 19.53 5.27 -2.25
N GLN A 221 20.43 4.79 -1.39
CA GLN A 221 20.85 5.50 -0.18
C GLN A 221 21.63 6.78 -0.51
N GLN A 222 22.58 6.73 -1.44
CA GLN A 222 23.34 7.91 -1.88
C GLN A 222 22.41 9.01 -2.44
N LYS A 223 21.44 8.64 -3.27
CA LYS A 223 20.44 9.57 -3.81
C LYS A 223 19.53 10.14 -2.74
N THR A 224 19.19 9.36 -1.71
CA THR A 224 18.38 9.83 -0.58
C THR A 224 19.15 10.88 0.23
N CYS A 225 20.44 10.67 0.50
CA CYS A 225 21.31 11.64 1.17
C CYS A 225 21.47 12.94 0.37
N ASN A 226 21.71 12.85 -0.94
CA ASN A 226 21.90 14.04 -1.78
C ASN A 226 20.63 14.92 -1.88
N ASN A 227 19.45 14.31 -1.96
CA ASN A 227 18.18 15.04 -1.98
C ASN A 227 17.87 15.75 -0.65
N ASN A 228 18.38 15.25 0.47
CA ASN A 228 18.24 15.92 1.76
C ASN A 228 19.17 17.13 1.90
N ASN A 229 20.37 17.09 1.30
CA ASN A 229 21.32 18.21 1.36
C ASN A 229 20.93 19.39 0.46
N ASN A 230 20.34 19.15 -0.71
CA ASN A 230 19.98 20.22 -1.65
C ASN A 230 18.74 21.04 -1.26
N ASN A 231 17.94 20.57 -0.30
CA ASN A 231 16.72 21.27 0.16
C ASN A 231 16.91 21.98 1.52
N ASN A 232 18.13 21.96 2.07
CA ASN A 232 18.51 22.67 3.31
C ASN A 232 19.37 23.93 3.03
N ASN A 233 19.57 24.28 1.76
CA ASN A 233 20.12 25.54 1.28
C ASN A 233 19.03 26.35 0.57
#